data_AF-A0A918VGR4-F1
#
_entry.id   AF-A0A918VGR4-F1
#
_cell.length_a   1.000
_cell.length_b   1.000
_cell.length_c   1.000
_cell.angle_alpha   90.00
_cell.angle_beta   90.00
_cell.angle_gamma   90.00
#
_symmetry.space_group_name_H-M   'P 1'
#
loop_
_entity.id
_entity.type
_entity.pdbx_description
1 polymer ?
#
loop_
_entity_poly.entity_id
_entity_poly.type
_entity_poly.pdbx_seq_one_letter_code
_entity_poly.pdbx_strand_id
1 'polypeptide(L)'
;MTDSLALRPLQIPDCLASVGLGWHPLLMRLHKQLTALASDYRVESIKEKFGGLRVSVADRFDADGEFDGDWADAASPLIQAAETMSRTICEYCGAPGQPRTRADRDGGWIKTVCEQCHPVRRPGTLPLRLTTEEQAAIADHADELGLSTSDYIAQAAARQATQWQHERNDLHKIAERRGTTLKQMLQRGILTDGTP
;
A
#
# COMPACT_ATOMS: atom_id res chain seq x y z
N MET A 1 10.08 -13.41 -34.96
CA MET A 1 10.65 -13.79 -33.64
C MET A 1 10.45 -12.59 -32.75
N THR A 2 9.27 -12.49 -32.14
CA THR A 2 8.94 -11.42 -31.20
C THR A 2 9.74 -11.69 -29.94
N ASP A 3 10.72 -10.81 -29.74
CA ASP A 3 11.48 -10.65 -28.51
C ASP A 3 10.48 -10.34 -27.39
N SER A 4 9.99 -11.40 -26.71
CA SER A 4 9.31 -11.25 -25.43
C SER A 4 10.37 -10.72 -24.48
N LEU A 5 10.48 -9.40 -24.40
CA LEU A 5 11.04 -8.73 -23.24
C LEU A 5 10.32 -9.33 -22.03
N ALA A 6 11.00 -10.26 -21.35
CA ALA A 6 10.53 -10.81 -20.10
C ALA A 6 10.40 -9.61 -19.16
N LEU A 7 9.18 -9.08 -19.04
CA LEU A 7 8.89 -8.00 -18.12
C LEU A 7 9.29 -8.53 -16.75
N ARG A 8 10.24 -7.85 -16.11
CA ARG A 8 10.66 -8.18 -14.74
C ARG A 8 9.40 -8.34 -13.88
N PRO A 9 9.35 -9.32 -12.97
CA PRO A 9 8.20 -9.48 -12.10
C PRO A 9 7.96 -8.19 -11.32
N LEU A 10 6.70 -7.76 -11.24
CA LEU A 10 6.32 -6.61 -10.42
C LEU A 10 6.64 -6.93 -8.96
N GLN A 11 7.47 -6.12 -8.31
CA GLN A 11 7.86 -6.30 -6.92
C GLN A 11 7.41 -5.14 -6.05
N ILE A 12 7.64 -5.24 -4.74
CA ILE A 12 7.16 -4.24 -3.77
C ILE A 12 7.67 -2.81 -4.08
N PRO A 13 8.95 -2.59 -4.46
CA PRO A 13 9.43 -1.23 -4.79
C PRO A 13 8.60 -0.54 -5.86
N ASP A 14 8.16 -1.30 -6.88
CA ASP A 14 7.34 -0.80 -7.99
C ASP A 14 5.94 -0.34 -7.54
N CYS A 15 5.49 -0.81 -6.37
CA CYS A 15 4.14 -0.60 -5.85
C CYS A 15 4.09 0.43 -4.71
N LEU A 16 5.21 0.97 -4.22
CA LEU A 16 5.25 1.85 -3.05
C LEU A 16 4.32 3.06 -3.17
N ALA A 17 4.19 3.63 -4.37
CA ALA A 17 3.33 4.79 -4.62
C ALA A 17 1.83 4.52 -4.43
N SER A 18 1.38 3.26 -4.32
CA SER A 18 -0.05 2.91 -4.11
C SER A 18 -0.50 3.07 -2.66
N VAL A 19 0.43 3.26 -1.72
CA VAL A 19 0.15 3.33 -0.28
C VAL A 19 0.87 4.50 0.38
N GLY A 20 0.47 4.80 1.62
CA GLY A 20 1.04 5.90 2.41
C GLY A 20 2.56 5.77 2.62
N LEU A 21 3.26 6.91 2.52
CA LEU A 21 4.72 7.00 2.63
C LEU A 21 5.26 6.44 3.96
N GLY A 22 4.48 6.54 5.03
CA GLY A 22 4.85 6.02 6.34
C GLY A 22 4.99 4.50 6.40
N TRP A 23 4.43 3.78 5.43
CA TRP A 23 4.56 2.32 5.32
C TRP A 23 5.68 1.87 4.38
N HIS A 24 6.32 2.78 3.64
CA HIS A 24 7.42 2.44 2.70
C HIS A 24 8.58 1.72 3.39
N PRO A 25 9.13 2.24 4.52
CA PRO A 25 9.97 1.50 5.46
C PRO A 25 9.65 0.01 5.66
N LEU A 26 8.40 -0.26 6.04
CA LEU A 26 7.91 -1.59 6.36
C LEU A 26 7.87 -2.48 5.11
N LEU A 27 7.43 -1.92 3.99
CA LEU A 27 7.37 -2.60 2.71
C LEU A 27 8.77 -2.92 2.16
N MET A 28 9.75 -2.05 2.32
CA MET A 28 11.13 -2.33 1.90
C MET A 28 11.79 -3.43 2.74
N ARG A 29 11.49 -3.51 4.04
CA ARG A 29 11.89 -4.66 4.86
C ARG A 29 11.23 -5.96 4.36
N LEU A 30 9.93 -5.93 4.09
CA LEU A 30 9.22 -7.09 3.53
C LEU A 30 9.81 -7.50 2.19
N HIS A 31 10.12 -6.54 1.30
CA HIS A 31 10.77 -6.79 0.01
C HIS A 31 12.08 -7.56 0.18
N LYS A 32 12.96 -7.11 1.08
CA LYS A 32 14.23 -7.79 1.35
C LYS A 32 14.02 -9.23 1.82
N GLN A 33 13.05 -9.46 2.70
CA GLN A 33 12.74 -10.79 3.22
C GLN A 33 12.18 -11.72 2.12
N LEU A 34 11.24 -11.23 1.31
CA LEU A 34 10.66 -12.00 0.20
C LEU A 34 11.70 -12.30 -0.89
N THR A 35 12.57 -11.34 -1.21
CA THR A 35 13.66 -11.51 -2.19
C THR A 35 14.67 -12.57 -1.73
N ALA A 36 14.92 -12.64 -0.41
CA ALA A 36 15.81 -13.66 0.15
C ALA A 36 15.20 -15.08 0.10
N LEU A 37 13.87 -15.20 0.09
CA LEU A 37 13.17 -16.47 -0.13
C LEU A 37 13.12 -16.83 -1.62
N ALA A 38 12.73 -15.87 -2.46
CA ALA A 38 12.70 -16.03 -3.91
C ALA A 38 12.93 -14.68 -4.59
N SER A 39 14.04 -14.54 -5.31
CA SER A 39 14.45 -13.28 -5.93
C SER A 39 13.50 -12.79 -7.04
N ASP A 40 12.72 -13.70 -7.60
CA ASP A 40 11.76 -13.48 -8.70
C ASP A 40 10.31 -13.49 -8.22
N TYR A 41 10.05 -13.35 -6.91
CA TYR A 41 8.68 -13.25 -6.39
C TYR A 41 7.90 -12.12 -7.09
N ARG A 42 6.58 -12.32 -7.24
CA ARG A 42 5.69 -11.38 -7.94
C ARG A 42 4.60 -10.87 -7.01
N VAL A 43 4.40 -9.56 -6.99
CA VAL A 43 3.28 -8.89 -6.34
C VAL A 43 2.08 -8.88 -7.28
N GLU A 44 0.91 -9.23 -6.74
CA GLU A 44 -0.37 -9.07 -7.43
C GLU A 44 -1.06 -7.77 -7.03
N SER A 45 -1.01 -7.41 -5.73
CA SER A 45 -1.54 -6.14 -5.26
C SER A 45 -0.94 -5.70 -3.93
N ILE A 46 -0.82 -4.38 -3.76
CA ILE A 46 -0.57 -3.72 -2.47
C ILE A 46 -1.56 -2.56 -2.35
N LYS A 47 -2.32 -2.54 -1.27
CA LYS A 47 -3.37 -1.53 -1.04
C LYS A 47 -3.58 -1.25 0.44
N GLU A 48 -4.20 -0.12 0.75
CA GLU A 48 -4.79 0.12 2.06
C GLU A 48 -6.11 -0.68 2.18
N LYS A 49 -6.32 -1.32 3.33
CA LYS A 49 -7.58 -1.95 3.69
C LYS A 49 -7.82 -1.85 5.20
N PHE A 50 -8.92 -1.20 5.59
CA PHE A 50 -9.35 -1.03 6.98
C PHE A 50 -8.28 -0.41 7.89
N GLY A 51 -7.53 0.55 7.36
CA GLY A 51 -6.46 1.24 8.08
C GLY A 51 -5.16 0.47 8.19
N GLY A 52 -5.00 -0.66 7.49
CA GLY A 52 -3.73 -1.38 7.38
C GLY A 52 -3.36 -1.66 5.93
N LEU A 53 -2.21 -2.29 5.73
CA LEU A 53 -1.80 -2.85 4.45
C LEU A 53 -2.55 -4.15 4.17
N ARG A 54 -2.84 -4.37 2.88
CA ARG A 54 -3.09 -5.68 2.31
C ARG A 54 -2.06 -5.92 1.22
N VAL A 55 -1.31 -7.01 1.32
CA VAL A 55 -0.30 -7.43 0.34
C VAL A 55 -0.67 -8.81 -0.18
N SER A 56 -0.73 -8.94 -1.50
CA SER A 56 -0.95 -10.21 -2.20
C SER A 56 0.22 -10.45 -3.13
N VAL A 57 0.86 -11.61 -2.98
CA VAL A 57 1.92 -12.10 -3.86
C VAL A 57 1.39 -13.32 -4.61
N ALA A 58 1.91 -13.54 -5.81
CA ALA A 58 1.47 -14.65 -6.62
C ALA A 58 1.96 -15.98 -6.06
N ASP A 59 1.15 -17.01 -6.29
CA ASP A 59 1.56 -18.40 -6.12
C ASP A 59 2.74 -18.72 -7.06
N ARG A 60 3.57 -19.64 -6.58
CA ARG A 60 4.72 -20.17 -7.31
C ARG A 60 4.48 -21.63 -7.64
N PHE A 61 5.02 -22.03 -8.78
CA PHE A 61 4.95 -23.40 -9.27
C PHE A 61 6.36 -23.80 -9.75
N ASP A 62 6.72 -25.06 -9.56
CA ASP A 62 8.00 -25.60 -10.02
C ASP A 62 8.01 -25.86 -11.55
N ALA A 63 9.08 -26.48 -12.04
CA ALA A 63 9.26 -26.77 -13.46
C ALA A 63 8.23 -27.76 -14.01
N ASP A 64 7.65 -28.61 -13.16
CA ASP A 64 6.64 -29.59 -13.51
C ASP A 64 5.21 -29.01 -13.36
N GLY A 65 5.10 -27.77 -12.87
CA GLY A 65 3.83 -27.07 -12.66
C GLY A 65 3.17 -27.38 -11.33
N GLU A 66 3.89 -28.02 -10.40
CA GLU A 66 3.39 -28.31 -9.05
C GLU A 66 3.51 -27.09 -8.15
N PHE A 67 2.53 -26.91 -7.26
CA PHE A 67 2.48 -25.76 -6.36
C PHE A 67 3.63 -25.78 -5.35
N ASP A 68 4.37 -24.67 -5.27
CA ASP A 68 5.46 -24.46 -4.31
C ASP A 68 4.88 -24.08 -2.94
N GLY A 69 4.50 -25.10 -2.17
CA GLY A 69 3.97 -24.93 -0.82
C GLY A 69 4.99 -24.37 0.17
N ASP A 70 6.27 -24.69 -0.01
CA ASP A 70 7.35 -24.19 0.86
C ASP A 70 7.49 -22.67 0.76
N TRP A 71 7.38 -22.11 -0.46
CA TRP A 71 7.28 -20.67 -0.67
C TRP A 71 6.07 -20.07 0.07
N ALA A 72 4.89 -20.66 -0.11
CA ALA A 72 3.66 -20.12 0.46
C ALA A 72 3.73 -20.11 2.00
N ASP A 73 4.24 -21.18 2.60
CA ASP A 73 4.41 -21.32 4.05
C ASP A 73 5.47 -20.35 4.61
N ALA A 74 6.53 -20.06 3.86
CA ALA A 74 7.57 -19.12 4.27
C ALA A 74 7.17 -17.64 4.07
N ALA A 75 6.50 -17.31 2.97
CA ALA A 75 6.13 -15.93 2.62
C ALA A 75 4.92 -15.42 3.42
N SER A 76 3.94 -16.27 3.68
CA SER A 76 2.70 -15.92 4.40
C SER A 76 2.93 -15.25 5.76
N PRO A 77 3.76 -15.78 6.68
CA PRO A 77 3.99 -15.15 7.98
C PRO A 77 4.70 -13.80 7.88
N LEU A 78 5.58 -13.60 6.90
CA LEU A 78 6.25 -12.31 6.65
C LEU A 78 5.24 -11.26 6.21
N ILE A 79 4.36 -11.61 5.27
CA ILE A 79 3.28 -10.76 4.79
C ILE A 79 2.34 -10.42 5.95
N GLN A 80 1.89 -11.42 6.72
CA GLN A 80 1.00 -11.22 7.87
C GLN A 80 1.64 -10.31 8.94
N ALA A 81 2.94 -10.45 9.19
CA ALA A 81 3.65 -9.58 10.12
C ALA A 81 3.67 -8.13 9.64
N ALA A 82 3.90 -7.89 8.33
CA ALA A 82 3.84 -6.56 7.75
C ALA A 82 2.42 -5.97 7.78
N GLU A 83 1.40 -6.74 7.40
CA GLU A 83 0.00 -6.31 7.50
C GLU A 83 -0.38 -5.94 8.94
N THR A 84 0.06 -6.74 9.92
CA THR A 84 -0.17 -6.46 11.35
C THR A 84 0.54 -5.19 11.81
N MET A 85 1.83 -5.03 11.48
CA MET A 85 2.64 -3.89 11.87
C MET A 85 2.15 -2.57 11.25
N SER A 86 1.60 -2.62 10.04
CA SER A 86 1.06 -1.42 9.38
C SER A 86 -0.05 -0.75 10.20
N ARG A 87 -0.77 -1.51 11.02
CA ARG A 87 -1.86 -1.01 11.90
C ARG A 87 -1.34 -0.27 13.14
N THR A 88 -0.04 -0.27 13.36
CA THR A 88 0.62 0.48 14.45
C THR A 88 1.54 1.58 13.94
N ILE A 89 1.63 1.76 12.61
CA ILE A 89 2.49 2.75 11.96
C ILE A 89 1.60 3.77 11.26
N CYS A 90 1.84 5.05 11.53
CA CYS A 90 1.17 6.14 10.83
C CYS A 90 1.46 6.05 9.33
N GLU A 91 0.42 5.87 8.53
CA GLU A 91 0.54 5.72 7.07
C GLU A 91 1.16 6.95 6.39
N TYR A 92 1.13 8.13 7.03
CA TYR A 92 1.63 9.36 6.44
C TYR A 92 3.11 9.64 6.76
N CYS A 93 3.54 9.43 8.01
CA CYS A 93 4.87 9.87 8.46
C CYS A 93 5.75 8.74 9.01
N GLY A 94 5.20 7.54 9.22
CA GLY A 94 5.93 6.39 9.76
C GLY A 94 6.08 6.36 11.28
N ALA A 95 5.64 7.41 11.99
CA ALA A 95 5.63 7.42 13.46
C ALA A 95 4.63 6.40 14.04
N PRO A 96 4.75 5.99 15.32
CA PRO A 96 3.73 5.18 15.97
C PRO A 96 2.34 5.80 15.80
N GLY A 97 1.41 4.99 15.30
CA GLY A 97 0.04 5.38 15.01
C GLY A 97 -0.94 4.34 15.53
N GLN A 98 -2.21 4.68 15.48
CA GLN A 98 -3.28 3.74 15.79
C GLN A 98 -4.42 3.90 14.78
N PRO A 99 -5.25 2.87 14.57
CA PRO A 99 -6.44 2.98 13.74
C PRO A 99 -7.36 4.04 14.32
N ARG A 100 -7.70 5.04 13.52
CA ARG A 100 -8.64 6.10 13.89
C ARG A 100 -9.66 6.26 12.78
N THR A 101 -10.91 6.47 13.18
CA THR A 101 -11.92 7.03 12.29
C THR A 101 -11.58 8.51 12.05
N ARG A 102 -11.90 9.01 10.86
CA ARG A 102 -11.69 10.43 10.57
C ARG A 102 -12.54 11.29 11.50
N ALA A 103 -11.91 12.27 12.13
CA ALA A 103 -12.58 13.18 13.07
C ALA A 103 -13.59 14.13 12.39
N ASP A 104 -13.54 14.26 11.06
CA ASP A 104 -14.35 15.22 10.31
C ASP A 104 -15.66 14.65 9.74
N ARG A 105 -15.91 13.34 9.91
CA ARG A 105 -17.17 12.68 9.52
C ARG A 105 -17.47 11.47 10.39
N ASP A 106 -18.69 11.43 10.94
CA ASP A 106 -19.27 10.19 11.46
C ASP A 106 -19.28 9.12 10.37
N GLY A 107 -18.76 7.92 10.68
CA GLY A 107 -18.62 6.81 9.72
C GLY A 107 -17.45 6.92 8.73
N GLY A 108 -16.44 7.75 9.02
CA GLY A 108 -15.26 7.90 8.16
C GLY A 108 -14.38 6.63 8.05
N TRP A 109 -13.68 6.51 6.92
CA TRP A 109 -12.67 5.48 6.65
C TRP A 109 -11.65 5.36 7.79
N ILE A 110 -11.35 4.12 8.21
CA ILE A 110 -10.35 3.84 9.24
C ILE A 110 -8.97 4.03 8.63
N LYS A 111 -8.13 4.82 9.31
CA LYS A 111 -6.75 5.08 8.91
C LYS A 111 -5.83 4.92 10.10
N THR A 112 -4.68 4.27 9.94
CA THR A 112 -3.67 4.23 11.00
C THR A 112 -2.82 5.48 10.93
N VAL A 113 -3.01 6.37 11.92
CA VAL A 113 -2.35 7.67 11.98
C VAL A 113 -1.92 8.03 13.40
N CYS A 114 -0.87 8.83 13.52
CA CYS A 114 -0.44 9.41 14.79
C CYS A 114 -1.31 10.62 15.17
N GLU A 115 -1.20 11.09 16.41
CA GLU A 115 -1.94 12.25 16.91
C GLU A 115 -1.71 13.51 16.05
N GLN A 116 -0.48 13.70 15.57
CA GLN A 116 -0.12 14.87 14.75
C GLN A 116 -0.73 14.82 13.34
N CYS A 117 -0.84 13.63 12.75
CA CYS A 117 -1.39 13.46 11.41
C CYS A 117 -2.92 13.25 11.41
N HIS A 118 -3.52 12.87 12.54
CA HIS A 118 -4.96 12.64 12.65
C HIS A 118 -5.83 13.86 12.28
N PRO A 119 -5.51 15.11 12.70
CA PRO A 119 -6.28 16.29 12.32
C PRO A 119 -5.93 16.84 10.93
N VAL A 120 -4.82 16.41 10.31
CA VAL A 120 -4.26 17.04 9.11
C VAL A 120 -4.71 16.30 7.84
N ARG A 121 -5.49 16.98 7.00
CA ARG A 121 -5.81 16.55 5.62
C ARG A 121 -4.67 16.82 4.64
N ARG A 122 -3.44 16.36 4.88
CA ARG A 122 -2.34 16.55 3.91
C ARG A 122 -1.41 15.34 3.85
N PRO A 123 -1.22 14.75 2.66
CA PRO A 123 0.01 14.03 2.36
C PRO A 123 1.20 15.01 2.43
N GLY A 124 2.28 14.63 3.12
CA GLY A 124 3.62 15.12 2.76
C GLY A 124 4.12 16.45 3.33
N THR A 125 3.76 16.88 4.54
CA THR A 125 4.45 18.04 5.17
C THR A 125 5.23 17.69 6.45
N LEU A 126 5.07 16.47 6.97
CA LEU A 126 5.87 15.97 8.09
C LEU A 126 7.04 15.15 7.53
N PRO A 127 8.30 15.39 7.96
CA PRO A 127 9.43 14.61 7.50
C PRO A 127 9.21 13.14 7.85
N LEU A 128 9.35 12.26 6.86
CA LEU A 128 9.31 10.82 7.06
C LEU A 128 10.40 10.43 8.06
N ARG A 129 10.02 9.71 9.12
CA ARG A 129 11.01 9.14 10.05
C ARG A 129 11.52 7.83 9.47
N LEU A 130 12.48 7.94 8.57
CA LEU A 130 13.16 6.81 7.93
C LEU A 130 14.41 6.46 8.75
N THR A 131 14.65 5.17 8.98
CA THR A 131 15.96 4.68 9.42
C THR A 131 17.00 4.85 8.30
N THR A 132 18.29 4.79 8.63
CA THR A 132 19.37 4.93 7.65
C THR A 132 19.30 3.86 6.55
N GLU A 133 18.92 2.63 6.88
CA GLU A 133 18.72 1.57 5.89
C GLU A 133 17.56 1.87 4.93
N GLU A 134 16.46 2.42 5.45
CA GLU A 134 15.30 2.77 4.65
C GLU A 134 15.57 3.98 3.74
N GLN A 135 16.40 4.92 4.20
CA GLN A 135 16.87 6.04 3.39
C GLN A 135 17.74 5.55 2.22
N ALA A 136 18.65 4.61 2.46
CA ALA A 136 19.50 4.02 1.41
C ALA A 136 18.65 3.26 0.38
N ALA A 137 17.71 2.43 0.84
CA ALA A 137 16.83 1.67 -0.07
C ALA A 137 15.95 2.56 -0.96
N ILE A 138 15.49 3.70 -0.45
CA ILE A 138 14.73 4.68 -1.25
C ILE A 138 15.66 5.43 -2.21
N ALA A 139 16.88 5.77 -1.79
CA ALA A 139 17.85 6.43 -2.66
C ALA A 139 18.27 5.54 -3.83
N ASP A 140 18.58 4.27 -3.58
CA ASP A 140 18.96 3.30 -4.61
C ASP A 140 17.86 3.15 -5.67
N HIS A 141 16.59 3.05 -5.23
CA HIS A 141 15.47 2.92 -6.15
C HIS A 141 15.14 4.23 -6.88
N ALA A 142 15.34 5.39 -6.25
CA ALA A 142 15.21 6.68 -6.92
C ALA A 142 16.25 6.83 -8.04
N ASP A 143 17.50 6.43 -7.78
CA ASP A 143 18.59 6.41 -8.76
C ASP A 143 18.30 5.47 -9.93
N GLU A 144 17.77 4.26 -9.67
CA GLU A 144 17.31 3.33 -10.72
C GLU A 144 16.26 3.95 -11.65
N LEU A 145 15.40 4.81 -11.09
CA LEU A 145 14.35 5.52 -11.84
C LEU A 145 14.85 6.83 -12.47
N GLY A 146 16.11 7.21 -12.26
CA GLY A 146 16.67 8.49 -12.71
C GLY A 146 16.04 9.72 -12.03
N LEU A 147 15.51 9.54 -10.82
CA LEU A 147 14.84 10.59 -10.04
C LEU A 147 15.68 10.97 -8.84
N SER A 148 15.62 12.24 -8.42
CA SER A 148 16.11 12.58 -7.09
C SER A 148 15.21 11.95 -6.02
N THR A 149 15.73 11.64 -4.84
CA THR A 149 14.92 11.16 -3.71
C THR A 149 13.76 12.12 -3.38
N SER A 150 13.97 13.42 -3.52
CA SER A 150 12.92 14.44 -3.33
C SER A 150 11.84 14.34 -4.40
N ASP A 151 12.20 14.10 -5.66
CA ASP A 151 11.25 13.94 -6.76
C ASP A 151 10.50 12.62 -6.67
N TYR A 152 11.16 11.55 -6.21
CA TYR A 152 10.53 10.26 -5.92
C TYR A 152 9.43 10.42 -4.86
N ILE A 153 9.77 11.08 -3.74
CA ILE A 153 8.82 11.37 -2.65
C ILE A 153 7.67 12.25 -3.15
N ALA A 154 7.97 13.30 -3.93
CA ALA A 154 6.97 14.21 -4.48
C ALA A 154 6.03 13.50 -5.49
N GLN A 155 6.55 12.64 -6.35
CA GLN A 155 5.76 11.87 -7.31
C GLN A 155 4.90 10.82 -6.62
N ALA A 156 5.41 10.13 -5.60
CA ALA A 156 4.62 9.20 -4.79
C ALA A 156 3.44 9.94 -4.11
N ALA A 157 3.69 11.12 -3.53
CA ALA A 157 2.64 11.95 -2.93
C ALA A 157 1.62 12.46 -3.96
N ALA A 158 2.04 12.81 -5.18
CA ALA A 158 1.15 13.25 -6.25
C ALA A 158 0.27 12.11 -6.78
N ARG A 159 0.82 10.91 -6.98
CA ARG A 159 0.06 9.71 -7.41
C ARG A 159 -0.97 9.29 -6.36
N GLN A 160 -0.66 9.41 -5.06
CA GLN A 160 -1.63 9.21 -3.99
C GLN A 160 -2.85 10.14 -4.10
N ALA A 161 -2.63 11.41 -4.47
CA ALA A 161 -3.74 12.36 -4.67
C ALA A 161 -4.64 11.95 -5.86
N THR A 162 -4.05 11.42 -6.93
CA THR A 162 -4.77 10.90 -8.09
C THR A 162 -5.54 9.62 -7.78
N GLN A 163 -4.93 8.66 -7.06
CA GLN A 163 -5.59 7.43 -6.60
C GLN A 163 -6.79 7.75 -5.70
N TRP A 164 -6.63 8.70 -4.78
CA TRP A 164 -7.72 9.23 -3.95
C TRP A 164 -8.90 9.76 -4.77
N GLN A 165 -8.58 10.45 -5.86
CA GLN A 165 -9.60 10.99 -6.76
C GLN A 165 -10.34 9.86 -7.50
N HIS A 166 -9.65 8.80 -7.91
CA HIS A 166 -10.27 7.64 -8.57
C HIS A 166 -11.18 6.85 -7.62
N GLU A 167 -10.72 6.55 -6.40
CA GLU A 167 -11.54 5.86 -5.39
C GLU A 167 -12.79 6.66 -5.04
N ARG A 168 -12.66 7.98 -4.91
CA ARG A 168 -13.80 8.89 -4.73
C ARG A 168 -14.78 8.81 -5.91
N ASN A 169 -14.28 8.79 -7.14
CA ASN A 169 -15.12 8.70 -8.34
C ASN A 169 -15.85 7.34 -8.42
N ASP A 170 -15.20 6.24 -8.05
CA ASP A 170 -15.80 4.91 -8.09
C ASP A 170 -16.90 4.73 -7.04
N LEU A 171 -16.73 5.33 -5.86
CA LEU A 171 -17.78 5.39 -4.84
C LEU A 171 -18.97 6.25 -5.29
N HIS A 172 -18.73 7.32 -6.04
CA HIS A 172 -19.80 8.09 -6.68
C HIS A 172 -20.60 7.23 -7.68
N LYS A 173 -19.91 6.47 -8.53
CA LYS A 173 -20.58 5.53 -9.46
C LYS A 173 -21.38 4.46 -8.74
N ILE A 174 -20.87 3.92 -7.63
CA ILE A 174 -21.60 2.94 -6.80
C ILE A 174 -22.88 3.56 -6.22
N ALA A 175 -22.81 4.81 -5.74
CA ALA A 175 -23.97 5.51 -5.21
C ALA A 175 -25.02 5.78 -6.28
N GLU A 176 -24.60 6.27 -7.45
CA GLU A 176 -25.48 6.51 -8.61
C GLU A 176 -26.21 5.24 -9.04
N ARG A 177 -25.49 4.11 -9.16
CA ARG A 177 -26.12 2.80 -9.48
C ARG A 177 -27.15 2.36 -8.46
N ARG A 178 -26.98 2.76 -7.19
CA ARG A 178 -27.88 2.44 -6.09
C ARG A 178 -29.01 3.47 -5.92
N GLY A 179 -29.16 4.42 -6.86
CA GLY A 179 -30.18 5.48 -6.80
C GLY A 179 -30.03 6.37 -5.56
N THR A 180 -28.82 6.48 -5.02
CA THR A 180 -28.52 7.20 -3.79
C THR A 180 -27.31 8.09 -3.99
N THR A 181 -27.01 8.92 -3.01
CA THR A 181 -25.80 9.74 -3.02
C THR A 181 -24.74 9.13 -2.13
N LEU A 182 -23.46 9.39 -2.45
CA LEU A 182 -22.34 8.96 -1.60
C LEU A 182 -22.52 9.44 -0.15
N LYS A 183 -23.12 10.63 0.04
CA LYS A 183 -23.47 11.19 1.34
C LYS A 183 -24.48 10.31 2.10
N GLN A 184 -25.53 9.86 1.43
CA GLN A 184 -26.56 9.00 2.01
C GLN A 184 -26.04 7.58 2.29
N MET A 185 -25.16 7.03 1.45
CA MET A 185 -24.51 5.73 1.70
C MET A 185 -23.65 5.77 2.97
N LEU A 186 -22.83 6.81 3.12
CA LEU A 186 -21.95 6.99 4.27
C LEU A 186 -22.75 7.21 5.57
N GLN A 187 -23.86 7.96 5.51
CA GLN A 187 -24.74 8.19 6.66
C GLN A 187 -25.46 6.93 7.18
N ARG A 188 -25.65 5.91 6.33
CA ARG A 188 -26.36 4.68 6.70
C ARG A 188 -25.42 3.55 7.15
N GLY A 189 -24.09 3.75 7.09
CA GLY A 189 -23.12 2.70 7.43
C GLY A 189 -23.14 1.48 6.51
N ILE A 190 -23.77 1.58 5.32
CA ILE A 190 -23.93 0.47 4.37
C ILE A 190 -22.73 0.46 3.42
N LEU A 191 -21.58 0.04 3.94
CA LEU A 191 -20.41 -0.35 3.13
C LEU A 191 -20.11 -1.82 3.46
N THR A 192 -20.97 -2.71 2.97
CA THR A 192 -20.62 -4.12 2.84
C THR A 192 -19.96 -4.33 1.49
N ASP A 193 -18.87 -5.10 1.46
CA ASP A 193 -18.23 -5.64 0.25
C ASP A 193 -19.21 -6.63 -0.38
N GLY A 194 -20.25 -6.10 -1.04
CA GLY A 194 -21.22 -6.88 -1.80
C GLY A 194 -20.56 -7.41 -3.06
N THR A 195 -20.07 -8.64 -2.99
CA THR A 195 -20.03 -9.56 -4.13
C THR A 195 -21.24 -10.49 -3.93
N PRO A 196 -22.02 -10.83 -4.98
CA PRO A 196 -23.33 -11.52 -4.83
C PRO A 196 -23.29 -12.77 -3.97
#